data_AF-A0A7V5FMB9-F1
#
_entry.id   AF-A0A7V5FMB9-F1
#
_cell.length_a   1.000
_cell.length_b   1.000
_cell.length_c   1.000
_cell.angle_alpha   90.00
_cell.angle_beta   90.00
_cell.angle_gamma   90.00
#
_symmetry.space_group_name_H-M   'P 1'
#
loop_
_entity.id
_entity.type
_entity.pdbx_description
1 polymer ?
#
loop_
_entity_poly.entity_id
_entity_poly.type
_entity_poly.pdbx_seq_one_letter_code
_entity_poly.pdbx_strand_id
1 'polypeptide(L)' 'MSRYLGSVCKLCRREREKLFLKGERCTAKCTLESKRGKNLPGQQGTSRSKMSEYARRLREKQKARRIYGLNEEQ' A
#
# COMPACT_ATOMS: atom_id res chain seq x y z
N MET A 1 1.21 22.20 -3.61
CA MET A 1 2.07 21.02 -3.39
C MET A 1 1.18 19.77 -3.32
N SER A 2 1.06 19.02 -4.41
CA SER A 2 0.20 17.82 -4.43
C SER A 2 0.86 16.71 -3.63
N ARG A 3 0.30 16.39 -2.46
CA ARG A 3 0.69 15.22 -1.66
C ARG A 3 -0.51 14.31 -1.56
N TYR A 4 -0.30 13.01 -1.41
CA TYR A 4 -1.40 12.09 -1.18
C TYR A 4 -2.02 12.30 0.22
N LEU A 5 -3.20 12.92 0.30
CA LEU A 5 -3.91 13.20 1.56
C LEU A 5 -4.94 12.13 1.95
N GLY A 6 -5.13 11.11 1.12
CA GLY A 6 -6.11 10.07 1.38
C GLY A 6 -5.69 9.07 2.45
N SER A 7 -6.51 8.05 2.66
CA SER A 7 -6.20 6.99 3.62
C SER A 7 -4.90 6.26 3.24
N VAL A 8 -3.86 6.37 4.08
CA VAL A 8 -2.55 5.76 3.81
C VAL A 8 -2.49 4.26 4.12
N CYS A 9 -3.29 3.77 5.07
CA CYS A 9 -3.32 2.35 5.44
C CYS A 9 -3.79 1.44 4.30
N LYS A 10 -4.63 1.94 3.36
CA LYS A 10 -5.01 1.16 2.17
C LYS A 10 -3.84 0.98 1.20
N LEU A 11 -2.86 1.89 1.20
CA LEU A 11 -1.66 1.78 0.38
C LEU A 11 -0.81 0.60 0.88
N CYS A 12 -0.59 0.52 2.21
CA CYS A 12 0.09 -0.61 2.83
C CYS A 12 -0.64 -1.94 2.55
N ARG A 13 -1.99 -1.96 2.63
CA ARG A 13 -2.79 -3.15 2.28
C ARG A 13 -2.68 -3.55 0.82
N ARG A 14 -2.54 -2.59 -0.10
CA ARG A 14 -2.38 -2.87 -1.53
C ARG A 14 -1.02 -3.48 -1.83
N GLU A 15 0.03 -2.99 -1.20
CA GLU A 15 1.40 -3.50 -1.36
C GLU A 15 1.72 -4.70 -0.44
N ARG A 16 0.77 -5.10 0.42
CA ARG A 16 0.90 -6.22 1.39
C ARG A 16 2.09 -6.10 2.35
N GLU A 17 2.60 -4.88 2.54
CA GLU A 17 3.81 -4.60 3.33
C GLU A 17 3.65 -3.32 4.14
N LYS A 18 4.31 -3.28 5.31
CA LYS A 18 4.30 -2.10 6.17
C LYS A 18 5.18 -1.00 5.58
N LEU A 19 4.54 0.06 5.09
CA LEU A 19 5.23 1.28 4.59
C LEU A 19 5.48 2.34 5.68
N PHE A 20 5.08 2.07 6.94
CA PHE A 20 5.28 2.95 8.10
C PHE A 20 4.83 4.42 7.97
N LEU A 21 3.88 4.71 7.07
CA LEU A 21 3.38 6.06 6.79
C LEU A 21 2.62 6.76 7.95
N LYS A 22 2.39 6.08 9.08
CA LYS A 22 1.74 6.65 10.27
C LYS A 22 2.63 6.61 11.53
N GLY A 23 3.94 6.35 11.39
CA GLY A 23 4.87 6.28 12.51
C GLY A 23 4.46 5.25 13.56
N GLU A 24 4.36 5.66 14.82
CA GLU A 24 4.08 4.82 16.00
C GLU A 24 2.78 3.99 15.89
N ARG A 25 1.77 4.48 15.17
CA ARG A 25 0.54 3.71 14.98
C ARG A 25 0.77 2.43 14.16
N CYS A 26 1.80 2.42 13.29
CA CYS A 26 2.16 1.26 12.49
C CYS A 26 2.93 0.18 13.26
N THR A 27 3.44 0.48 14.46
CA THR A 27 4.10 -0.50 15.33
C THR A 27 3.12 -1.07 16.37
N ALA A 28 2.27 -0.24 16.97
CA ALA A 28 1.38 -0.70 18.04
C ALA A 28 0.06 -1.34 17.56
N LYS A 29 -0.63 -0.73 16.58
CA LYS A 29 -1.97 -1.17 16.12
C LYS A 29 -2.08 -1.06 14.60
N CYS A 30 -1.28 -1.84 13.88
CA CYS A 30 -1.26 -1.79 12.42
C CYS A 30 -2.46 -2.51 11.79
N THR A 31 -3.09 -1.86 10.82
CA THR A 31 -4.22 -2.45 10.07
C THR A 31 -3.83 -3.68 9.25
N LEU A 32 -2.53 -3.87 8.97
CA LEU A 32 -2.01 -5.02 8.25
C LEU A 32 -2.02 -6.31 9.09
N GLU A 33 -1.82 -6.19 10.40
CA GLU A 33 -1.82 -7.33 11.32
C GLU A 33 -3.24 -7.81 11.64
N SER A 34 -4.22 -6.92 11.46
CA SER A 34 -5.63 -7.25 11.61
C SER A 34 -6.12 -8.17 10.49
N LYS A 35 -7.21 -8.94 10.72
CA LYS A 35 -7.86 -9.80 9.70
C LYS A 35 -8.15 -9.05 8.38
N ARG A 36 -8.51 -7.76 8.45
CA ARG A 36 -8.77 -6.90 7.29
C ARG A 36 -7.51 -6.59 6.46
N GLY A 37 -6.32 -6.71 7.05
CA GLY A 37 -5.03 -6.45 6.40
C GLY A 37 -4.61 -7.51 5.38
N LYS A 38 -5.12 -8.74 5.52
CA LYS A 38 -4.80 -9.87 4.64
C LYS A 38 -5.34 -9.72 3.22
N ASN A 39 -6.41 -8.94 3.05
CA ASN A 39 -7.09 -8.75 1.77
C ASN A 39 -6.75 -7.39 1.18
N LEU A 40 -6.69 -7.34 -0.16
CA LEU A 40 -6.53 -6.09 -0.89
C LEU A 40 -7.70 -5.14 -0.55
N PRO A 41 -7.47 -3.81 -0.62
CA PRO A 41 -8.56 -2.86 -0.48
C PRO A 41 -9.57 -3.02 -1.63
N GLY A 42 -10.87 -2.88 -1.33
CA GLY A 42 -11.97 -3.01 -2.28
C GLY A 42 -12.78 -4.29 -2.10
N GLN A 43 -13.99 -4.33 -2.70
CA GLN A 43 -14.94 -5.45 -2.59
C GLN A 43 -14.40 -6.75 -3.19
N GLN A 44 -13.64 -6.65 -4.30
CA GLN A 44 -13.00 -7.78 -4.97
C GLN A 44 -11.63 -8.15 -4.39
N GLY A 45 -11.27 -7.61 -3.23
CA GLY A 45 -9.93 -7.74 -2.64
C GLY A 45 -9.57 -9.13 -2.10
N THR A 46 -10.51 -10.07 -2.13
CA THR A 46 -10.37 -11.47 -1.71
C THR A 46 -9.84 -12.36 -2.83
N SER A 47 -10.14 -12.06 -4.09
CA SER A 47 -9.69 -12.87 -5.23
C SER A 47 -8.23 -12.55 -5.57
N ARG A 48 -7.39 -13.57 -5.65
CA ARG A 48 -5.97 -13.44 -6.04
C ARG A 48 -5.83 -13.81 -7.51
N SER A 49 -5.60 -12.82 -8.37
CA SER A 49 -5.18 -13.05 -9.75
C SER A 49 -3.66 -13.22 -9.84
N LYS A 50 -3.20 -13.99 -10.83
CA LYS A 50 -1.78 -14.12 -11.16
C LYS A 50 -1.27 -12.77 -11.64
N MET A 51 -0.18 -12.27 -11.04
CA MET A 51 0.43 -11.00 -11.47
C MET A 51 1.25 -11.23 -12.73
N SER A 52 1.13 -10.32 -13.70
CA SER A 52 2.04 -10.25 -14.84
C SER A 52 3.39 -9.63 -14.43
N GLU A 53 4.42 -9.83 -15.25
CA GLU A 53 5.72 -9.20 -15.06
C GLU A 53 5.63 -7.67 -14.99
N TYR A 54 4.82 -7.07 -15.88
CA TYR A 54 4.56 -5.63 -15.84
C TYR A 54 3.88 -5.22 -14.52
N ALA A 55 2.88 -5.97 -14.06
CA ALA A 55 2.20 -5.66 -12.81
C ALA A 55 3.17 -5.72 -11.62
N ARG A 56 4.12 -6.65 -11.62
CA ARG A 56 5.17 -6.74 -10.59
C ARG A 56 6.05 -5.48 -10.60
N ARG A 57 6.59 -5.10 -11.76
CA ARG A 57 7.42 -3.88 -11.92
C ARG A 57 6.66 -2.63 -11.51
N LEU A 58 5.39 -2.53 -11.91
CA LEU A 58 4.53 -1.42 -11.53
C LEU A 58 4.35 -1.35 -10.00
N ARG A 59 4.16 -2.48 -9.31
CA ARG A 59 4.01 -2.49 -7.84
C ARG A 59 5.28 -2.01 -7.14
N GLU A 60 6.46 -2.47 -7.58
CA GLU A 60 7.73 -1.99 -7.02
C GLU A 60 7.93 -0.48 -7.21
N LYS A 61 7.63 0.06 -8.41
CA LYS A 61 7.64 1.51 -8.65
C LYS A 61 6.69 2.24 -7.69
N GLN A 62 5.47 1.73 -7.56
CA GLN A 62 4.44 2.31 -6.70
C GLN A 62 4.82 2.25 -5.21
N LYS A 63 5.48 1.19 -4.77
CA LYS A 63 5.99 1.02 -3.41
C LYS A 63 7.02 2.10 -3.09
N ALA A 64 8.05 2.23 -3.93
CA ALA A 64 9.10 3.24 -3.75
C ALA A 64 8.52 4.65 -3.68
N ARG A 65 7.66 5.02 -4.63
CA ARG A 65 7.00 6.33 -4.66
C ARG A 65 6.27 6.65 -3.35
N ARG A 66 5.53 5.67 -2.81
CA ARG A 66 4.71 5.88 -1.61
C ARG A 66 5.53 5.97 -0.34
N ILE A 67 6.65 5.25 -0.25
CA ILE A 67 7.57 5.34 0.90
C ILE A 67 8.09 6.76 1.02
N TYR A 68 8.55 7.34 -0.09
CA TYR A 68 9.11 8.69 -0.10
C TYR A 68 8.07 9.80 -0.25
N GLY A 69 6.80 9.46 -0.51
CA GLY A 69 5.73 10.45 -0.67
C GLY A 69 5.89 11.36 -1.90
N LEU A 70 6.58 10.89 -2.94
CA LEU A 70 6.86 11.64 -4.17
C LEU A 70 5.69 11.58 -5.16
N ASN A 71 5.65 12.54 -6.08
CA ASN A 71 4.78 12.50 -7.26
C ASN A 71 5.34 11.53 -8.32
N GLU A 72 4.53 11.14 -9.31
CA GLU A 72 5.02 10.26 -10.41
C GLU A 72 5.95 10.98 -11.39
N GLU A 73 5.86 12.31 -11.45
CA GLU A 73 6.53 13.16 -12.43
C GLU A 73 7.64 14.04 -11.81
N GLN A 74 7.96 13.81 -10.52
CA GLN A 74 9.18 14.36 -9.92
C GLN A 74 10.40 13.59 -10.41
#